data_AF-A0A927I0K5-F1
#
_entry.id   AF-A0A927I0K5-F1
#
_cell.length_a   1.000
_cell.length_b   1.000
_cell.length_c   1.000
_cell.angle_alpha   90.00
_cell.angle_beta   90.00
_cell.angle_gamma   90.00
#
_symmetry.space_group_name_H-M   'P 1'
#
loop_
_entity.id
_entity.type
_entity.pdbx_description
1 polymer ?
#
loop_
_entity_poly.entity_id
_entity_poly.type
_entity_poly.pdbx_seq_one_letter_code
_entity_poly.pdbx_strand_id
1 'polypeptide(L)' 'MNNAFDIYAEIGELRAELAECILTRKERAETQARLDQLLAEADRRREAEEA' A
#
# COMPACT_ATOMS: atom_id res chain seq x y z
N MET A 1 3.85 18.85 -11.76
CA MET A 1 3.71 17.46 -11.29
C MET A 1 2.38 17.37 -10.58
N ASN A 2 1.34 16.87 -11.25
CA ASN A 2 0.11 16.52 -10.56
C ASN A 2 0.43 15.26 -9.75
N ASN A 3 0.78 15.41 -8.48
CA ASN A 3 0.86 14.31 -7.51
C ASN A 3 -0.57 13.82 -7.22
N ALA A 4 -1.23 13.27 -8.24
CA ALA A 4 -2.34 12.38 -8.00
C ALA A 4 -1.72 11.16 -7.32
N PHE A 5 -1.85 11.12 -6.00
CA PHE A 5 -1.41 10.01 -5.18
C PHE A 5 -2.16 8.76 -5.63
N ASP A 6 -1.50 7.93 -6.43
CA ASP A 6 -2.08 6.68 -6.92
C ASP A 6 -1.84 5.60 -5.86
N ILE A 7 -2.91 5.31 -5.11
CA ILE A 7 -2.90 4.28 -4.06
C ILE A 7 -2.48 2.92 -4.62
N TYR A 8 -2.82 2.60 -5.86
CA TYR A 8 -2.46 1.31 -6.46
C TYR A 8 -0.98 1.24 -6.82
N ALA A 9 -0.38 2.37 -7.22
CA ALA A 9 1.06 2.45 -7.44
C ALA A 9 1.83 2.24 -6.12
N GLU A 10 1.43 2.91 -5.04
CA GLU A 10 2.09 2.77 -3.74
C GLU A 10 1.91 1.36 -3.13
N ILE A 11 0.73 0.75 -3.28
CA ILE A 11 0.52 -0.67 -2.92
C ILE A 11 1.50 -1.58 -3.66
N GLY A 12 1.73 -1.32 -4.95
CA GLY A 12 2.69 -2.07 -5.77
C GLY A 12 4.12 -1.96 -5.25
N GLU A 13 4.56 -0.74 -4.93
CA GLU A 13 5.89 -0.47 -4.38
C GLU A 13 6.09 -1.14 -3.01
N LEU A 14 5.14 -1.00 -2.08
CA LEU A 14 5.23 -1.61 -0.76
C LEU A 14 5.26 -3.15 -0.82
N ARG A 15 4.52 -3.75 -1.76
CA ARG A 15 4.58 -5.20 -2.00
C ARG A 15 5.95 -5.62 -2.54
N ALA A 16 6.54 -4.83 -3.42
CA ALA A 16 7.90 -5.08 -3.93
C ALA A 16 8.93 -4.99 -2.80
N GLU A 17 8.88 -3.93 -1.98
CA GLU A 17 9.77 -3.77 -0.82
C GLU A 17 9.66 -4.93 0.18
N LEU A 18 8.45 -5.42 0.46
CA LEU A 18 8.25 -6.57 1.35
C LEU A 18 8.77 -7.88 0.75
N ALA A 19 8.73 -8.03 -0.57
CA ALA A 19 9.27 -9.19 -1.28
C ALA A 19 10.80 -9.18 -1.26
N GLU A 20 11.43 -8.00 -1.20
CA GLU A 20 12.87 -7.90 -1.00
C GLU A 20 13.26 -8.27 0.44
N CYS A 21 14.35 -9.02 0.58
CA CYS A 21 14.91 -9.42 1.89
C CYS A 21 15.81 -8.34 2.50
N ILE A 22 15.68 -7.08 2.07
CA ILE A 22 16.54 -5.97 2.52
C ILE A 22 16.03 -5.31 3.82
N LEU A 23 14.74 -5.49 4.14
CA LEU A 23 14.12 -4.87 5.30
C LEU A 23 14.46 -5.61 6.60
N THR A 24 14.76 -4.83 7.65
CA THR A 24 14.77 -5.33 9.03
C THR A 24 13.36 -5.76 9.46
N ARG A 25 13.25 -6.48 10.58
CA ARG A 25 11.94 -6.87 11.14
C ARG A 25 11.05 -5.67 11.45
N LYS A 26 11.66 -4.56 11.90
CA LYS A 26 10.92 -3.34 12.24
C LYS A 26 10.39 -2.67 10.97
N GLU A 27 11.25 -2.47 9.98
CA GLU A 27 10.86 -1.88 8.69
C GLU A 27 9.79 -2.74 8.00
N ARG A 28 9.95 -4.07 8.00
CA ARG A 28 8.92 -4.98 7.47
C ARG A 28 7.57 -4.81 8.15
N ALA A 29 7.54 -4.62 9.47
CA ALA A 29 6.29 -4.39 10.20
C ALA A 29 5.67 -3.03 9.86
N GLU A 30 6.48 -1.98 9.70
CA GLU A 30 6.03 -0.65 9.30
C GLU A 30 5.50 -0.63 7.85
N THR A 31 6.23 -1.24 6.92
CA THR A 31 5.81 -1.39 5.51
C THR A 31 4.54 -2.22 5.40
N GLN A 32 4.41 -3.31 6.17
CA GLN A 32 3.18 -4.12 6.20
C GLN A 32 1.99 -3.32 6.75
N ALA A 33 2.17 -2.59 7.85
CA ALA A 33 1.10 -1.77 8.42
C ALA A 33 0.60 -0.70 7.45
N ARG A 34 1.52 -0.08 6.68
CA ARG A 34 1.16 0.89 5.64
C ARG A 34 0.43 0.25 4.47
N LEU A 35 0.88 -0.93 4.03
CA LEU A 35 0.21 -1.71 2.99
C LEU A 35 -1.23 -2.06 3.41
N ASP A 36 -1.45 -2.50 4.65
CA ASP A 36 -2.77 -2.87 5.15
C ASP A 36 -3.72 -1.66 5.19
N GLN A 37 -3.22 -0.47 5.56
CA GLN A 37 -4.00 0.78 5.53
C GLN A 37 -4.45 1.14 4.12
N LEU A 38 -3.54 1.05 3.14
CA LEU A 38 -3.83 1.38 1.75
C LEU A 38 -4.77 0.36 1.11
N LEU A 39 -4.64 -0.92 1.44
CA LEU A 39 -5.58 -1.95 0.99
C LEU A 39 -6.98 -1.69 1.52
N ALA A 40 -7.12 -1.34 2.81
CA ALA A 40 -8.42 -0.99 3.38
C ALA A 40 -9.03 0.27 2.74
N GLU A 41 -8.21 1.25 2.37
CA GLU A 41 -8.67 2.43 1.63
C GLU A 41 -9.08 2.11 0.20
N ALA A 42 -8.32 1.27 -0.50
CA ALA A 42 -8.67 0.80 -1.84
C ALA A 42 -10.01 0.03 -1.83
N ASP A 43 -10.21 -0.81 -0.82
CA ASP A 43 -11.46 -1.58 -0.65
C ASP A 43 -12.65 -0.66 -0.41
N ARG A 44 -12.53 0.33 0.50
CA ARG A 44 -13.56 1.35 0.72
C ARG A 44 -13.92 2.13 -0.54
N ARG A 45 -12.93 2.48 -1.37
CA ARG A 45 -13.16 3.19 -2.64
C ARG A 45 -13.90 2.32 -3.63
N ARG A 46 -13.52 1.05 -3.73
CA ARG A 46 -14.20 0.07 -4.57
C ARG A 46 -15.66 -0.10 -4.16
N GLU A 47 -15.95 -0.25 -2.87
CA GLU A 47 -17.31 -0.32 -2.36
C GLU A 47 -18.12 0.95 -2.67
N ALA A 48 -17.50 2.13 -2.56
CA ALA A 48 -18.16 3.40 -2.89
C ALA A 48 -18.41 3.60 -4.38
N GLU A 49 -17.59 3.03 -5.26
CA GLU A 49 -17.78 3.04 -6.72
C GLU A 49 -18.81 2.00 -7.19
N GLU A 50 -19.01 0.93 -6.43
CA GLU A 50 -19.97 -0.15 -6.72
C GLU A 50 -21.38 0.11 -6.13
N ALA A 51 -21.56 1.16 -5.32
CA ALA A 51 -22.82 1.55 -4.66
C ALA A 51 -23.65 2.58 -5.45
#